data_AF-A0A3S4WKE2-F1
#
_entry.id   AF-A0A3S4WKE2-F1
#
_cell.length_a   1.000
_cell.length_b   1.000
_cell.length_c   1.000
_cell.angle_alpha   90.00
_cell.angle_beta   90.00
_cell.angle_gamma   90.00
#
_symmetry.space_group_name_H-M   'P 1'
#
loop_
_entity.id
_entity.type
_entity.pdbx_description
1 polymer ?
#
loop_
_entity_poly.entity_id
_entity_poly.type
_entity_poly.pdbx_seq_one_letter_code
_entity_poly.pdbx_strand_id
1 'polypeptide(L)' 'MYEKKDLKALKIAQKAREFNDGELLNEAFVSQLINTPLLSLSLKEKEDLMQILNALISSKEAALLSK' A
#
# COMPACT_ATOMS: atom_id res chain seq x y z
N MET A 1 9.72 -20.47 23.58
CA MET A 1 9.59 -19.00 23.63
C MET A 1 8.59 -18.63 22.53
N TYR A 2 7.33 -18.33 22.86
CA TYR A 2 6.34 -18.00 21.84
C TYR A 2 6.58 -16.57 21.38
N GLU A 3 7.10 -16.39 20.18
CA GLU A 3 7.13 -15.07 19.54
C GLU A 3 5.70 -14.56 19.42
N LYS A 4 5.45 -13.39 20.00
CA LYS A 4 4.15 -12.71 19.91
C LYS A 4 3.99 -12.22 18.47
N LYS A 5 3.36 -13.04 17.63
CA LYS A 5 3.13 -12.70 16.22
C LYS A 5 2.17 -11.52 16.07
N ASP A 6 2.49 -10.62 15.14
CA ASP A 6 1.63 -9.48 14.82
C ASP A 6 0.51 -9.96 13.89
N LEU A 7 -0.69 -10.08 14.44
CA LEU A 7 -1.88 -10.50 13.70
C LEU A 7 -2.18 -9.62 12.49
N LYS A 8 -1.79 -8.33 12.50
CA LYS A 8 -1.98 -7.45 11.34
C LYS A 8 -0.97 -7.79 10.24
N ALA A 9 0.30 -8.00 10.59
CA ALA A 9 1.32 -8.38 9.62
C ALA A 9 0.99 -9.71 8.93
N LEU A 10 0.50 -10.69 9.68
CA LEU A 10 0.06 -11.98 9.13
C LEU A 10 -1.11 -11.84 8.14
N LYS A 11 -2.09 -10.96 8.44
CA LYS A 11 -3.21 -10.68 7.53
C LYS A 11 -2.75 -10.01 6.24
N ILE A 12 -1.81 -9.07 6.31
CA ILE A 12 -1.22 -8.44 5.14
C ILE A 12 -0.46 -9.47 4.29
N ALA A 13 0.37 -10.32 4.92
CA ALA A 13 1.08 -11.38 4.22
C ALA A 13 0.12 -12.38 3.55
N GLN A 14 -1.02 -12.71 4.18
CA GLN A 14 -2.05 -13.53 3.56
C GLN A 14 -2.61 -12.87 2.31
N LYS A 15 -2.93 -11.58 2.37
CA LYS A 15 -3.48 -10.83 1.23
C LYS A 15 -2.46 -10.67 0.10
N ALA A 16 -1.21 -10.44 0.44
CA ALA A 16 -0.10 -10.35 -0.52
C ALA A 16 0.04 -11.63 -1.36
N ARG A 17 -0.14 -12.82 -0.76
CA ARG A 17 -0.16 -14.10 -1.50
C ARG A 17 -1.27 -14.14 -2.55
N GLU A 18 -2.44 -13.58 -2.27
CA GLU A 18 -3.56 -13.54 -3.22
C GLU A 18 -3.26 -12.68 -4.46
N PHE A 19 -2.37 -11.68 -4.32
CA PHE A 19 -1.95 -10.79 -5.40
C PHE A 19 -0.57 -11.11 -5.98
N ASN A 20 0.06 -12.21 -5.53
CA ASN A 20 1.41 -12.59 -5.90
C ASN A 20 2.46 -11.50 -5.61
N ASP A 21 2.26 -10.74 -4.52
CA ASP A 21 3.18 -9.72 -4.03
C ASP A 21 4.18 -10.38 -3.05
N GLY A 22 5.42 -10.57 -3.53
CA GLY A 22 6.48 -11.23 -2.76
C GLY A 22 7.11 -10.36 -1.67
N GLU A 23 7.09 -9.04 -1.81
CA GLU A 23 7.74 -8.12 -0.86
C GLU A 23 7.00 -8.11 0.48
N LEU A 24 5.67 -8.14 0.41
CA LEU A 24 4.79 -8.12 1.59
C LEU A 24 4.63 -9.48 2.29
N LEU A 25 5.37 -10.52 1.87
CA LEU A 25 5.40 -11.82 2.56
C LEU A 25 6.32 -11.84 3.79
N ASN A 26 7.22 -10.86 3.90
CA ASN A 26 8.16 -10.77 5.02
C ASN A 26 7.48 -10.13 6.24
N GLU A 27 7.14 -10.95 7.24
CA GLU A 27 6.45 -10.51 8.46
C GLU A 27 7.21 -9.39 9.19
N ALA A 28 8.54 -9.47 9.28
CA ALA A 28 9.35 -8.45 9.96
C ALA A 28 9.31 -7.10 9.22
N PHE A 29 9.40 -7.13 7.88
CA PHE A 29 9.28 -5.92 7.06
C PHE A 29 7.89 -5.29 7.20
N VAL A 30 6.84 -6.10 7.10
CA VAL A 30 5.47 -5.62 7.24
C VAL A 30 5.22 -5.05 8.65
N SER A 31 5.72 -5.71 9.69
CA SER A 31 5.63 -5.18 11.05
C SER A 31 6.37 -3.85 11.20
N GLN A 32 7.52 -3.65 10.55
CA GLN A 32 8.21 -2.35 10.54
C GLN A 32 7.36 -1.29 9.83
N LEU A 33 6.79 -1.61 8.66
CA LEU A 33 5.94 -0.68 7.90
C LEU A 33 4.71 -0.24 8.72
N ILE A 34 4.00 -1.17 9.35
CA ILE A 34 2.79 -0.87 10.14
C ILE A 34 3.12 0.03 11.34
N ASN A 35 4.29 -0.15 11.95
CA ASN A 35 4.69 0.58 13.16
C ASN A 35 5.50 1.84 12.86
N THR A 36 5.78 2.13 11.57
CA THR A 36 6.50 3.34 11.18
C THR A 36 5.58 4.56 11.37
N PRO A 37 6.01 5.60 12.10
CA PRO A 37 5.22 6.81 12.24
C PRO A 37 5.03 7.46 10.87
N LEU A 38 3.77 7.70 10.50
CA LEU A 38 3.46 8.39 9.25
C LEU A 38 3.85 9.86 9.37
N LEU A 39 4.74 10.29 8.47
CA LEU A 39 5.06 11.71 8.32
C LEU A 39 3.94 12.40 7.55
N SER A 40 3.64 13.64 7.95
CA SER A 40 2.72 14.47 7.19
C SER A 40 3.36 14.89 5.88
N LEU A 41 2.65 14.68 4.77
CA LEU A 41 3.06 15.19 3.47
C LEU A 41 3.13 16.73 3.50
N SER A 42 4.20 17.29 2.95
CA SER A 42 4.30 18.71 2.63
C SER A 42 3.23 19.13 1.62
N LEU A 43 3.02 20.44 1.48
CA LEU A 43 2.06 20.97 0.51
C LEU A 43 2.38 20.50 -0.92
N LYS A 44 3.67 20.55 -1.29
CA LYS A 44 4.15 20.10 -2.60
C LYS A 44 3.88 18.60 -2.83
N GLU A 45 4.22 17.76 -1.85
CA GLU A 45 3.98 16.30 -1.97
C GLU A 45 2.49 15.98 -2.08
N LYS A 46 1.62 16.77 -1.43
CA LYS A 46 0.17 16.63 -1.60
C LYS A 46 -0.26 17.00 -3.02
N GLU A 47 0.25 18.10 -3.56
CA GLU A 47 -0.05 18.53 -4.94
C GLU A 47 0.41 17.48 -5.96
N ASP A 48 1.63 16.97 -5.82
CA ASP A 48 2.18 15.92 -6.67
C ASP A 48 1.35 14.63 -6.59
N LEU A 49 0.95 14.23 -5.38
CA LEU A 49 0.09 13.06 -5.18
C LEU A 49 -1.29 13.25 -5.81
N MET A 50 -1.89 14.44 -5.67
CA MET A 50 -3.17 14.75 -6.32
C MET A 50 -3.07 14.66 -7.85
N GLN A 51 -1.97 15.11 -8.45
CA GLN A 51 -1.77 14.99 -9.89
C GLN A 51 -1.74 13.51 -10.34
N ILE A 52 -1.00 12.66 -9.62
CA ILE A 52 -0.93 11.22 -9.90
C ILE A 52 -2.31 10.58 -9.77
N LEU A 53 -3.03 10.86 -8.68
CA LEU A 53 -4.36 10.29 -8.46
C LEU A 53 -5.35 10.72 -9.53
N ASN A 54 -5.36 12.00 -9.91
CA ASN A 54 -6.21 12.50 -10.97
C ASN A 54 -5.87 11.85 -12.33
N ALA A 55 -4.58 11.67 -12.64
CA ALA A 55 -4.17 10.98 -13.86
C ALA A 55 -4.66 9.53 -13.90
N LEU A 56 -4.60 8.80 -12.77
CA LEU A 56 -5.13 7.44 -12.67
C LEU A 56 -6.65 7.40 -12.85
N ILE A 57 -7.38 8.35 -12.26
CA ILE A 57 -8.84 8.46 -12.42
C ILE A 57 -9.18 8.71 -13.89
N SER A 58 -8.57 9.70 -14.53
CA SER A 58 -8.82 10.01 -15.94
C SER A 58 -8.46 8.85 -16.86
N SER A 59 -7.35 8.14 -16.59
CA SER A 59 -6.98 6.94 -17.35
C SER A 59 -8.02 5.83 -17.23
N LYS A 60 -8.57 5.63 -16.02
CA LYS A 60 -9.64 4.64 -15.80
C LYS A 60 -10.92 5.03 -16.54
N GLU A 61 -11.31 6.30 -16.49
CA GLU A 61 -12.50 6.82 -17.18
C GLU A 61 -12.38 6.67 -18.70
N ALA A 62 -11.23 7.03 -19.27
CA ALA A 62 -10.95 6.83 -20.69
C ALA A 62 -11.03 5.35 -21.09
N ALA A 63 -10.49 4.45 -20.27
CA ALA A 63 -10.58 3.01 -20.53
C ALA A 63 -12.02 2.45 -20.44
N LEU A 64 -12.88 3.05 -19.62
CA LEU A 64 -14.30 2.69 -19.53
C LEU A 64 -15.11 3.23 -20.72
N LEU A 65 -14.76 4.41 -21.23
CA LEU A 65 -15.43 5.05 -22.37
C LEU A 65 -14.97 4.52 -23.74
N SER A 66 -13.79 3.89 -23.80
CA SER A 66 -13.23 3.27 -25.01
C SER A 66 -13.81 1.86 -25.28
N LYS A 67 -14.99 1.54 -24.73
CA LYS A 67 -15.68 0.25 -24.86
C LYS A 67 -16.93 0.35 -25.71
#